data_AF-A0A3B4GY97-F1
#
_entry.id   AF-A0A3B4GY97-F1
#
_cell.length_a   1.000
_cell.length_b   1.000
_cell.length_c   1.000
_cell.angle_alpha   90.00
_cell.angle_beta   90.00
_cell.angle_gamma   90.00
#
_symmetry.space_group_name_H-M   'P 1'
#
loop_
_entity.id
_entity.type
_entity.pdbx_description
1 polymer ?
#
loop_
_entity_poly.entity_id
_entity_poly.type
_entity_poly.pdbx_seq_one_letter_code
_entity_poly.pdbx_strand_id
1 'polypeptide(L)'
;MTVGNGVKLHVVFGDITNETTDVVVNTTNFKSFDLGRSCYLPSHLTYLTLTHASCITFCAAKVNRGQIFETQSGSFPCKTILHVHGKQDEVLIEQLVCGIICYCEIHKYNSVAIPAMYFTFPLYWDSMAASENMTVIPLESSSAEYRTVKEAFKRTVTKTVMKIERLQNVHLRRAYEAQKKLISDKNAQEGGAGEKLLYHGTTQDNCDSIMKTGFNRRFAGQNATSYGRGTYFAVKASYSAHPTYSKPAADGSQLMFVARVLTGVYTLGQKDMMVPPPRDPQQLHDRYDSVVDRMYNPSMYVVFHDNQAYPDYLITFKGE
;
A
#
# COMPACT_ATOMS: atom_id res chain seq x y z
N MET A 1 5.04 -20.64 -18.43
CA MET A 1 3.84 -21.44 -18.78
C MET A 1 3.62 -21.29 -20.27
N THR A 2 3.43 -22.38 -21.01
CA THR A 2 2.99 -22.28 -22.42
C THR A 2 1.47 -22.18 -22.42
N VAL A 3 0.93 -21.07 -22.91
CA VAL A 3 -0.51 -20.88 -23.14
C VAL A 3 -0.82 -21.24 -24.61
N GLY A 4 -2.10 -21.35 -24.97
CA GLY A 4 -2.54 -21.80 -26.31
C GLY A 4 -1.77 -21.17 -27.49
N ASN A 5 -1.68 -21.89 -28.61
CA ASN A 5 -0.94 -21.52 -29.82
C ASN A 5 0.59 -21.34 -29.65
N GLY A 6 1.19 -21.84 -28.56
CA GLY A 6 2.65 -21.87 -28.41
C GLY A 6 3.26 -20.61 -27.81
N VAL A 7 2.43 -19.65 -27.35
CA VAL A 7 2.88 -18.45 -26.64
C VAL A 7 3.44 -18.85 -25.27
N LYS A 8 4.64 -18.36 -24.95
CA LYS A 8 5.28 -18.60 -23.64
C LYS A 8 5.05 -17.42 -22.71
N LEU A 9 4.29 -17.65 -21.66
CA LEU A 9 4.09 -16.70 -20.56
C LEU A 9 5.21 -16.87 -19.52
N HIS A 10 5.91 -15.77 -19.24
CA HIS A 10 6.92 -15.66 -18.20
C HIS A 10 6.47 -14.62 -17.17
N VAL A 11 6.59 -14.95 -15.89
CA VAL A 11 6.44 -13.97 -14.81
C VAL A 11 7.85 -13.56 -14.41
N VAL A 12 8.16 -12.27 -14.57
CA VAL A 12 9.46 -11.68 -14.22
C VAL A 12 9.25 -10.69 -13.09
N PHE A 13 10.07 -10.79 -12.06
CA PHE A 13 10.10 -9.84 -10.95
C PHE A 13 11.26 -8.88 -11.18
N GLY A 14 10.95 -7.59 -11.28
CA GLY A 14 11.96 -6.58 -11.56
C GLY A 14 11.36 -5.25 -11.99
N ASP A 15 12.24 -4.34 -12.37
CA ASP A 15 11.87 -3.05 -12.94
C ASP A 15 11.67 -3.20 -14.45
N ILE A 16 10.43 -2.95 -14.91
CA ILE A 16 10.05 -3.06 -16.32
C ILE A 16 10.88 -2.16 -17.25
N THR A 17 11.55 -1.13 -16.71
CA THR A 17 12.44 -0.25 -17.49
C THR A 17 13.71 -0.92 -17.99
N ASN A 18 14.09 -2.04 -17.38
CA ASN A 18 15.26 -2.83 -17.78
C ASN A 18 14.89 -3.99 -18.73
N GLU A 19 13.62 -4.15 -19.07
CA GLU A 19 13.16 -5.20 -19.97
C GLU A 19 13.55 -4.89 -21.41
N THR A 20 14.02 -5.91 -22.12
CA THR A 20 14.48 -5.82 -23.53
C THR A 20 13.45 -6.40 -24.50
N THR A 21 12.19 -6.46 -24.10
CA THR A 21 11.10 -6.98 -24.93
C THR A 21 10.81 -6.07 -26.12
N ASP A 22 10.27 -6.64 -27.21
CA ASP A 22 9.93 -5.88 -28.42
C ASP A 22 8.92 -4.76 -28.09
N VAL A 23 7.97 -5.03 -27.21
CA VAL A 23 6.90 -4.10 -26.81
C VAL A 23 6.88 -3.94 -25.30
N VAL A 24 6.68 -2.72 -24.81
CA VAL A 24 6.35 -2.45 -23.39
C VAL A 24 5.00 -1.78 -23.28
N VAL A 25 4.17 -2.26 -22.35
CA VAL A 25 2.84 -1.69 -22.10
C VAL A 25 2.92 -0.67 -20.97
N ASN A 26 2.40 0.53 -21.22
CA ASN A 26 2.21 1.58 -20.23
C ASN A 26 0.72 1.74 -19.90
N THR A 27 0.36 1.61 -18.63
CA THR A 27 -1.01 1.84 -18.16
C THR A 27 -1.20 3.30 -17.75
N THR A 28 -2.14 4.02 -18.37
CA THR A 28 -2.40 5.44 -18.11
C THR A 28 -3.91 5.77 -18.10
N ASN A 29 -4.27 6.95 -17.59
CA ASN A 29 -5.63 7.48 -17.60
C ASN A 29 -5.87 8.56 -18.68
N PHE A 30 -4.82 8.94 -19.43
CA PHE A 30 -4.81 9.99 -20.46
C PHE A 30 -5.41 11.35 -20.04
N LYS A 31 -5.41 11.68 -18.74
CA LYS A 31 -6.06 12.89 -18.21
C LYS A 31 -5.18 13.76 -17.31
N SER A 32 -4.18 13.17 -16.66
CA SER A 32 -3.24 13.90 -15.79
C SER A 32 -1.87 13.98 -16.47
N PHE A 33 -1.60 15.08 -17.16
CA PHE A 33 -0.28 15.39 -17.73
C PHE A 33 0.24 16.66 -17.07
N ASP A 34 1.23 16.55 -16.19
CA ASP A 34 1.86 17.73 -15.59
C ASP A 34 2.94 18.26 -16.56
N LEU A 35 2.62 19.35 -17.26
CA LEU A 35 3.40 19.90 -18.38
C LEU A 35 4.56 20.82 -17.93
N GLY A 36 4.76 21.03 -16.63
CA GLY A 36 5.72 22.01 -16.10
C GLY A 36 7.12 21.47 -15.75
N ARG A 37 7.28 20.16 -15.55
CA ARG A 37 8.55 19.47 -15.29
C ARG A 37 8.33 18.01 -15.69
N SER A 38 9.11 17.49 -16.65
CA SER A 38 9.22 16.08 -17.05
C SER A 38 8.02 15.20 -16.66
N CYS A 39 7.11 14.96 -17.61
CA CYS A 39 5.91 14.13 -17.50
C CYS A 39 6.00 13.03 -16.42
N TYR A 40 5.54 13.33 -15.19
CA TYR A 40 5.52 12.34 -14.11
C TYR A 40 4.37 11.38 -14.34
N LEU A 41 4.68 10.26 -15.01
CA LEU A 41 3.87 9.04 -14.91
C LEU A 41 4.00 8.47 -13.49
N PRO A 42 3.08 7.59 -13.03
CA PRO A 42 3.23 6.86 -11.78
C PRO A 42 4.53 6.02 -11.78
N SER A 43 5.61 6.65 -11.32
CA SER A 43 6.84 6.17 -10.66
C SER A 43 7.53 4.85 -11.07
N HIS A 44 7.22 4.26 -12.22
CA HIS A 44 8.05 3.24 -12.88
C HIS A 44 8.50 3.64 -14.29
N LEU A 45 8.05 4.78 -14.81
CA LEU A 45 8.44 5.27 -16.14
C LEU A 45 8.96 6.72 -16.07
N THR A 46 9.67 7.05 -14.98
CA THR A 46 10.29 8.38 -14.74
C THR A 46 11.45 8.71 -15.70
N TYR A 47 11.69 7.90 -16.72
CA TYR A 47 12.63 8.14 -17.82
C TYR A 47 11.99 8.00 -19.21
N LEU A 48 10.73 8.42 -19.37
CA LEU A 48 10.23 8.73 -20.71
C LEU A 48 10.89 10.03 -21.21
N THR A 49 12.15 9.95 -21.60
CA THR A 49 12.69 10.78 -22.68
C THR A 49 12.10 10.27 -24.00
N LEU A 50 10.77 10.36 -24.11
CA LEU A 50 10.18 10.64 -25.40
C LEU A 50 10.90 11.88 -25.91
N THR A 51 11.38 11.86 -27.15
CA THR A 51 11.81 13.10 -27.78
C THR A 51 10.69 14.14 -27.63
N HIS A 52 11.02 15.44 -27.60
CA HIS A 52 10.03 16.52 -27.45
C HIS A 52 8.77 16.28 -28.34
N ALA A 53 8.97 15.73 -29.54
CA ALA A 53 7.91 15.38 -30.48
C ALA A 53 6.95 14.27 -29.98
N SER A 54 7.47 13.14 -29.51
CA SER A 54 6.63 12.01 -29.08
C SER A 54 5.85 12.32 -27.78
N CYS A 55 6.41 13.16 -26.90
CA CYS A 55 5.71 13.70 -25.72
C CYS A 55 4.52 14.57 -26.11
N ILE A 56 4.69 15.46 -27.10
CA ILE A 56 3.61 16.32 -27.61
C ILE A 56 2.48 15.47 -28.21
N THR A 57 2.81 14.46 -29.03
CA THR A 57 1.81 13.57 -29.64
C THR A 57 1.04 12.78 -28.57
N PHE A 58 1.71 12.28 -27.54
CA PHE A 58 1.07 11.56 -26.43
C PHE A 58 0.17 12.46 -25.59
N CYS A 59 0.63 13.66 -25.20
CA CYS A 59 -0.14 14.62 -24.43
C CYS A 59 -1.36 15.19 -25.20
N ALA A 60 -1.30 15.20 -26.54
CA ALA A 60 -2.40 15.62 -27.40
C ALA A 60 -3.38 14.47 -27.75
N ALA A 61 -3.03 13.21 -27.43
CA ALA A 61 -3.81 12.06 -27.84
C ALA A 61 -5.14 11.98 -27.08
N LYS A 62 -6.25 11.89 -27.83
CA LYS A 62 -7.58 11.56 -27.30
C LYS A 62 -7.84 10.08 -27.52
N VAL A 63 -7.47 9.27 -26.53
CA VAL A 63 -7.61 7.81 -26.58
C VAL A 63 -8.85 7.41 -25.78
N ASN A 64 -9.80 6.72 -26.43
CA ASN A 64 -10.98 6.21 -25.74
C ASN A 64 -10.61 5.02 -24.85
N ARG A 65 -11.48 4.69 -23.89
CA ARG A 65 -11.30 3.51 -23.04
C ARG A 65 -11.26 2.23 -23.88
N GLY A 66 -10.39 1.29 -23.48
CA GLY A 66 -10.20 0.04 -24.23
C GLY A 66 -9.39 0.18 -25.51
N GLN A 67 -8.94 1.38 -25.88
CA GLN A 67 -8.08 1.57 -27.05
C GLN A 67 -6.59 1.45 -26.67
N ILE A 68 -5.82 0.92 -27.61
CA ILE A 68 -4.37 0.87 -27.58
C ILE A 68 -3.86 2.07 -28.38
N PHE A 69 -2.96 2.84 -27.77
CA PHE A 69 -2.30 3.96 -28.43
C PHE A 69 -0.79 3.71 -28.48
N GLU A 70 -0.23 3.67 -29.68
CA GLU A 70 1.20 3.39 -29.87
C GLU A 70 2.04 4.68 -29.89
N THR A 71 3.20 4.63 -29.25
CA THR A 71 4.28 5.61 -29.48
C THR A 71 5.62 4.94 -29.71
N GLN A 72 6.54 5.65 -30.36
CA GLN A 72 7.93 5.21 -30.47
C GLN A 72 8.60 5.13 -29.09
N SER A 73 9.50 4.16 -28.92
CA SER A 73 10.19 3.89 -27.65
C SER A 73 11.23 4.94 -27.25
N GLY A 74 11.68 5.79 -28.17
CA GLY A 74 12.72 6.78 -27.89
C GLY A 74 14.03 6.10 -27.47
N SER A 75 14.53 6.45 -26.28
CA SER A 75 15.73 5.83 -25.69
C SER A 75 15.46 4.56 -24.87
N PHE A 76 14.19 4.15 -24.76
CA PHE A 76 13.81 2.95 -24.02
C PHE A 76 14.23 1.68 -24.80
N PRO A 77 14.75 0.62 -24.15
CA PRO A 77 15.27 -0.58 -24.80
C PRO A 77 14.17 -1.53 -25.34
N CYS A 78 13.19 -0.99 -26.07
CA CYS A 78 12.15 -1.74 -26.79
C CYS A 78 11.94 -1.16 -28.19
N LYS A 79 11.16 -1.84 -29.03
CA LYS A 79 10.80 -1.34 -30.37
C LYS A 79 9.66 -0.32 -30.32
N THR A 80 8.70 -0.50 -29.41
CA THR A 80 7.53 0.37 -29.29
C THR A 80 6.90 0.34 -27.90
N ILE A 81 6.13 1.37 -27.58
CA ILE A 81 5.38 1.50 -26.32
C ILE A 81 3.88 1.54 -26.62
N LEU A 82 3.13 0.63 -26.00
CA LEU A 82 1.68 0.61 -26.09
C LEU A 82 1.07 1.24 -24.83
N HIS A 83 0.36 2.34 -25.02
CA HIS A 83 -0.35 3.02 -23.95
C HIS A 83 -1.79 2.52 -23.90
N VAL A 84 -2.21 2.01 -22.74
CA VAL A 84 -3.55 1.46 -22.53
C VAL A 84 -4.22 2.07 -21.31
N HIS A 85 -5.55 2.11 -21.35
CA HIS A 85 -6.38 2.55 -20.23
C HIS A 85 -7.37 1.45 -19.86
N GLY A 86 -6.95 0.55 -18.98
CA GLY A 86 -7.79 -0.54 -18.48
C GLY A 86 -8.77 -0.13 -17.40
N LYS A 87 -8.48 0.93 -16.63
CA LYS A 87 -9.14 1.19 -15.33
C LYS A 87 -9.04 -0.09 -14.44
N GLN A 88 -9.38 -0.05 -13.17
CA GLN A 88 -9.42 -1.28 -12.34
C GLN A 88 -10.66 -2.14 -12.69
N ASP A 89 -10.90 -2.37 -13.98
CA ASP A 89 -12.05 -3.09 -14.53
C ASP A 89 -11.54 -4.41 -15.12
N GLU A 90 -11.82 -5.51 -14.44
CA GLU A 90 -11.31 -6.85 -14.76
C GLU A 90 -11.68 -7.30 -16.18
N VAL A 91 -12.92 -7.05 -16.60
CA VAL A 91 -13.42 -7.41 -17.93
C VAL A 91 -12.69 -6.61 -19.00
N LEU A 92 -12.48 -5.32 -18.77
CA LEU A 92 -11.76 -4.46 -19.71
C LEU A 92 -10.26 -4.81 -19.76
N ILE A 93 -9.66 -5.18 -18.63
CA ILE A 93 -8.26 -5.60 -18.57
C ILE A 93 -8.06 -6.89 -19.38
N GLU A 94 -8.95 -7.88 -19.23
CA GLU A 94 -8.89 -9.12 -20.01
C GLU A 94 -8.98 -8.83 -21.51
N GLN A 95 -9.94 -8.00 -21.93
CA GLN A 95 -10.08 -7.56 -23.32
C GLN A 95 -8.83 -6.84 -23.83
N LEU A 96 -8.22 -5.97 -23.01
CA LEU A 96 -6.99 -5.26 -23.38
C LEU A 96 -5.80 -6.20 -23.51
N VAL A 97 -5.65 -7.19 -22.63
CA VAL A 97 -4.57 -8.18 -22.75
C VAL A 97 -4.71 -8.96 -24.06
N CYS A 98 -5.92 -9.43 -24.39
CA CYS A 98 -6.19 -10.07 -25.68
C CYS A 98 -5.89 -9.12 -26.86
N GLY A 99 -6.31 -7.86 -26.77
CA GLY A 99 -6.06 -6.85 -27.78
C GLY A 99 -4.57 -6.56 -27.99
N ILE A 100 -3.79 -6.47 -26.91
CA ILE A 100 -2.33 -6.27 -26.95
C ILE A 100 -1.64 -7.45 -27.63
N ILE A 101 -2.02 -8.68 -27.28
CA ILE A 101 -1.45 -9.88 -27.89
C ILE A 101 -1.75 -9.91 -29.39
N CYS A 102 -3.01 -9.68 -29.77
CA CYS A 102 -3.42 -9.60 -31.18
C CYS A 102 -2.66 -8.50 -31.94
N TYR A 103 -2.47 -7.33 -31.32
CA TYR A 103 -1.65 -6.25 -31.88
C TYR A 103 -0.21 -6.72 -32.14
N CYS A 104 0.41 -7.39 -31.17
CA CYS A 104 1.77 -7.91 -31.31
C CYS A 104 1.88 -8.94 -32.44
N GLU A 105 0.91 -9.82 -32.59
CA GLU A 105 0.86 -10.81 -33.67
C GLU A 105 0.75 -10.15 -35.05
N ILE A 106 -0.18 -9.20 -35.21
CA ILE A 106 -0.39 -8.47 -36.48
C ILE A 106 0.87 -7.69 -36.88
N HIS A 107 1.51 -7.04 -35.89
CA HIS A 107 2.71 -6.22 -36.10
C HIS A 107 4.03 -7.01 -36.03
N LYS A 108 3.97 -8.34 -35.88
CA LYS A 108 5.12 -9.27 -35.86
C LYS A 108 6.15 -8.97 -34.75
N TYR A 109 5.67 -8.55 -33.58
CA TYR A 109 6.48 -8.47 -32.38
C TYR A 109 6.59 -9.84 -31.70
N ASN A 110 7.78 -10.17 -31.21
CA ASN A 110 8.08 -11.50 -30.65
C ASN A 110 7.89 -11.56 -29.13
N SER A 111 7.83 -10.41 -28.46
CA SER A 111 7.70 -10.33 -27.00
C SER A 111 7.03 -9.03 -26.57
N VAL A 112 6.25 -9.12 -25.49
CA VAL A 112 5.62 -7.96 -24.87
C VAL A 112 5.73 -8.06 -23.35
N ALA A 113 6.22 -7.00 -22.70
CA ALA A 113 6.18 -6.85 -21.26
C ALA A 113 4.93 -6.05 -20.87
N ILE A 114 4.05 -6.69 -20.10
CA ILE A 114 2.84 -6.08 -19.56
C ILE A 114 3.05 -5.93 -18.04
N PRO A 115 2.96 -4.70 -17.47
CA PRO A 115 3.10 -4.53 -16.03
C PRO A 115 2.00 -5.32 -15.34
N ALA A 116 2.29 -5.90 -14.18
CA ALA A 116 1.31 -6.65 -13.42
C ALA A 116 0.16 -5.72 -12.99
N MET A 117 -0.93 -5.73 -13.76
CA MET A 117 -2.05 -4.77 -13.61
C MET A 117 -2.92 -5.00 -12.38
N TYR A 118 -2.66 -6.06 -11.59
CA TYR A 118 -3.57 -6.50 -10.53
C TYR A 118 -3.11 -6.19 -9.10
N PHE A 119 -1.85 -5.84 -8.87
CA PHE A 119 -1.38 -5.36 -7.57
C PHE A 119 0.07 -4.92 -7.65
N THR A 120 0.34 -3.61 -7.66
CA THR A 120 1.71 -3.12 -7.44
C THR A 120 1.93 -3.04 -5.93
N PHE A 121 2.89 -3.81 -5.42
CA PHE A 121 3.34 -3.64 -4.03
C PHE A 121 3.93 -2.22 -3.86
N PRO A 122 3.98 -1.69 -2.64
CA PRO A 122 4.55 -0.36 -2.42
C PRO A 122 5.99 -0.30 -2.94
N LEU A 123 6.32 0.79 -3.64
CA LEU A 123 7.62 0.98 -4.28
C LEU A 123 8.81 0.97 -3.33
N TYR A 124 8.54 1.23 -2.05
CA TYR A 124 9.56 1.19 -1.01
C TYR A 124 9.87 -0.23 -0.54
N TRP A 125 9.18 -1.27 -1.04
CA TRP A 125 9.51 -2.65 -0.72
C TRP A 125 10.74 -3.12 -1.51
N ASP A 126 11.60 -3.90 -0.85
CA ASP A 126 12.63 -4.67 -1.54
C ASP A 126 11.99 -5.78 -2.37
N SER A 127 12.74 -6.23 -3.37
CA SER A 127 12.41 -7.42 -4.14
C SER A 127 12.27 -8.63 -3.21
N MET A 128 11.18 -9.38 -3.40
CA MET A 128 10.91 -10.63 -2.71
C MET A 128 10.99 -11.78 -3.72
N ALA A 129 11.54 -12.92 -3.31
CA ALA A 129 11.48 -14.13 -4.13
C ALA A 129 10.03 -14.62 -4.25
N ALA A 130 9.70 -15.30 -5.35
CA ALA A 130 8.33 -15.75 -5.61
C ALA A 130 7.75 -16.70 -4.54
N SER A 131 8.61 -17.39 -3.79
CA SER A 131 8.23 -18.27 -2.68
C SER A 131 8.08 -17.55 -1.33
N GLU A 132 8.54 -16.30 -1.23
CA GLU A 132 8.49 -15.52 0.00
C GLU A 132 7.13 -14.83 0.13
N ASN A 133 6.39 -15.18 1.18
CA ASN A 133 5.12 -14.53 1.50
C ASN A 133 5.28 -13.41 2.54
N MET A 134 6.38 -13.43 3.29
CA MET A 134 6.71 -12.44 4.30
C MET A 134 8.23 -12.29 4.45
N THR A 135 8.73 -11.06 4.40
CA THR A 135 10.10 -10.73 4.79
C THR A 135 10.12 -9.57 5.80
N VAL A 136 11.17 -9.53 6.61
CA VAL A 136 11.45 -8.47 7.59
C VAL A 136 12.79 -7.86 7.19
N ILE A 137 12.78 -6.60 6.78
CA ILE A 137 13.95 -5.91 6.23
C ILE A 137 14.48 -4.92 7.27
N PRO A 138 15.67 -5.14 7.85
CA PRO A 138 16.36 -4.13 8.64
C PRO A 138 16.68 -2.92 7.78
N LEU A 139 16.19 -1.74 8.16
CA LEU A 139 16.47 -0.51 7.42
C LEU A 139 17.84 0.04 7.80
N GLU A 140 18.63 0.37 6.78
CA GLU A 140 19.90 1.04 6.95
C GLU A 140 19.72 2.41 7.61
N SER A 141 20.50 2.70 8.64
CA SER A 141 20.40 3.95 9.40
C SER A 141 20.64 5.22 8.56
N SER A 142 21.35 5.04 7.44
CA SER A 142 21.65 6.07 6.44
C SER A 142 20.57 6.21 5.36
N SER A 143 19.51 5.39 5.37
CA SER A 143 18.40 5.49 4.41
C SER A 143 17.46 6.65 4.76
N ALA A 144 16.82 7.25 3.75
CA ALA A 144 15.81 8.30 3.98
C ALA A 144 14.58 7.75 4.73
N GLU A 145 14.21 6.51 4.45
CA GLU A 145 13.10 5.80 5.09
C GLU A 145 13.33 5.60 6.59
N TYR A 146 14.49 5.07 6.98
CA TYR A 146 14.85 4.93 8.40
C TYR A 146 14.79 6.28 9.13
N ARG A 147 15.39 7.33 8.55
CA ARG A 147 15.38 8.67 9.16
C ARG A 147 13.96 9.20 9.34
N THR A 148 13.11 9.04 8.33
CA THR A 148 11.71 9.48 8.38
C THR A 148 10.94 8.79 9.52
N VAL A 149 11.04 7.47 9.62
CA VAL A 149 10.36 6.70 10.68
C VAL A 149 10.92 7.04 12.07
N LYS A 150 12.25 7.13 12.19
CA LYS A 150 12.94 7.50 13.43
C LYS A 150 12.57 8.90 13.90
N GLU A 151 12.58 9.90 13.02
CA GLU A 151 12.22 11.28 13.36
C GLU A 151 10.77 11.36 13.84
N ALA A 152 9.84 10.68 13.17
CA ALA A 152 8.44 10.64 13.59
C ALA A 152 8.27 10.04 14.99
N PHE A 153 8.97 8.95 15.30
CA PHE A 153 9.01 8.37 16.64
C PHE A 153 9.60 9.35 17.67
N LYS A 154 10.75 9.95 17.36
CA LYS A 154 11.49 10.87 18.24
C LYS A 154 10.77 12.19 18.53
N ARG A 155 9.74 12.57 17.75
CA ARG A 155 8.88 13.74 18.06
C ARG A 155 8.22 13.64 19.43
N THR A 156 7.99 12.43 19.93
CA THR A 156 7.31 12.24 21.22
C THR A 156 8.05 11.30 22.18
N VAL A 157 9.09 10.60 21.72
CA VAL A 157 9.81 9.60 22.53
C VAL A 157 11.28 9.96 22.65
N THR A 158 11.80 9.99 23.89
CA THR A 158 13.22 10.27 24.17
C THR A 158 14.11 9.03 24.07
N LYS A 159 13.54 7.82 24.23
CA LYS A 159 14.22 6.51 24.21
C LYS A 159 15.07 6.26 22.96
N THR A 160 16.14 5.49 23.10
CA THR A 160 17.10 5.19 22.01
C THR A 160 16.51 4.17 21.05
N VAL A 161 16.51 4.49 19.75
CA VAL A 161 16.09 3.56 18.69
C VAL A 161 17.27 2.65 18.35
N MET A 162 17.07 1.34 18.51
CA MET A 162 18.08 0.32 18.26
C MET A 162 18.06 -0.13 16.81
N LYS A 163 16.88 -0.44 16.28
CA LYS A 163 16.66 -0.79 14.88
C LYS A 163 15.22 -0.47 14.45
N ILE A 164 15.05 -0.30 13.15
CA ILE A 164 13.75 -0.19 12.49
C ILE A 164 13.74 -1.23 11.38
N GLU A 165 12.71 -2.06 11.38
CA GLU A 165 12.53 -3.11 10.39
C GLU A 165 11.25 -2.84 9.61
N ARG A 166 11.32 -2.85 8.28
CA ARG A 166 10.14 -2.84 7.40
C ARG A 166 9.57 -4.24 7.29
N LEU A 167 8.25 -4.34 7.36
CA LEU A 167 7.54 -5.59 7.20
C LEU A 167 6.94 -5.66 5.80
N GLN A 168 7.22 -6.75 5.09
CA GLN A 168 6.70 -7.01 3.75
C GLN A 168 5.88 -8.29 3.76
N ASN A 169 4.65 -8.22 4.23
CA ASN A 169 3.74 -9.36 4.24
C ASN A 169 2.76 -9.24 3.07
N VAL A 170 2.94 -10.06 2.04
CA VAL A 170 2.20 -10.00 0.78
C VAL A 170 0.69 -10.15 0.99
N HIS A 171 0.28 -11.14 1.79
CA HIS A 171 -1.14 -11.44 2.00
C HIS A 171 -1.82 -10.36 2.82
N LEU A 172 -1.20 -9.92 3.92
CA LEU A 172 -1.74 -8.83 4.73
C LEU A 172 -1.84 -7.53 3.94
N ARG A 173 -0.83 -7.24 3.09
CA ARG A 173 -0.84 -6.02 2.28
C ARG A 173 -1.95 -6.04 1.24
N ARG A 174 -2.17 -7.18 0.56
CA ARG A 174 -3.29 -7.34 -0.39
C ARG A 174 -4.65 -7.18 0.29
N ALA A 175 -4.85 -7.84 1.41
CA ALA A 175 -6.10 -7.75 2.17
C ALA A 175 -6.36 -6.31 2.67
N TYR A 176 -5.32 -5.63 3.15
CA TYR A 176 -5.36 -4.23 3.56
C TYR A 176 -5.76 -3.30 2.41
N GLU A 177 -5.17 -3.45 1.22
CA GLU A 177 -5.48 -2.59 0.07
C GLU A 177 -6.89 -2.83 -0.47
N ALA A 178 -7.37 -4.09 -0.46
CA ALA A 178 -8.76 -4.40 -0.77
C ALA A 178 -9.71 -3.70 0.21
N GLN A 179 -9.42 -3.76 1.52
CA GLN A 179 -10.20 -3.06 2.54
C GLN A 179 -10.14 -1.54 2.36
N LYS A 180 -8.97 -0.99 2.02
CA LYS A 180 -8.79 0.44 1.74
C LYS A 180 -9.64 0.88 0.57
N LYS A 181 -9.72 0.09 -0.50
CA LYS A 181 -10.60 0.37 -1.63
C LYS A 181 -12.07 0.39 -1.21
N LEU A 182 -12.53 -0.63 -0.48
CA LEU A 182 -13.91 -0.70 0.01
C LEU A 182 -14.29 0.53 0.86
N ILE A 183 -13.45 0.91 1.83
CA ILE A 183 -13.71 2.10 2.67
C ILE A 183 -13.60 3.39 1.86
N SER A 184 -12.65 3.48 0.93
CA SER A 184 -12.51 4.67 0.05
C SER A 184 -13.73 4.88 -0.82
N ASP A 185 -14.26 3.80 -1.41
CA ASP A 185 -15.44 3.85 -2.27
C ASP A 185 -16.69 4.18 -1.44
N LYS A 186 -16.85 3.58 -0.25
CA LYS A 186 -17.93 3.90 0.70
C LYS A 186 -17.92 5.38 1.09
N ASN A 187 -16.74 5.93 1.38
CA ASN A 187 -16.56 7.28 1.93
C ASN A 187 -16.08 8.30 0.89
N ALA A 188 -16.39 8.09 -0.39
CA ALA A 188 -15.80 8.89 -1.48
C ALA A 188 -16.05 10.41 -1.32
N GLN A 189 -17.15 10.80 -0.68
CA GLN A 189 -17.52 12.20 -0.40
C GLN A 189 -17.13 12.68 1.01
N GLU A 190 -16.49 11.83 1.82
CA GLU A 190 -16.21 12.06 3.24
C GLU A 190 -14.74 11.85 3.61
N GLY A 191 -13.84 12.03 2.64
CA GLY A 191 -12.38 11.90 2.85
C GLY A 191 -11.83 10.48 2.66
N GLY A 192 -12.63 9.55 2.13
CA GLY A 192 -12.21 8.22 1.72
C GLY A 192 -11.77 7.32 2.86
N ALA A 193 -10.68 6.58 2.65
CA ALA A 193 -10.18 5.60 3.64
C ALA A 193 -9.61 6.22 4.93
N GLY A 194 -9.28 7.51 4.96
CA GLY A 194 -8.68 8.15 6.13
C GLY A 194 -7.41 7.44 6.60
N GLU A 195 -6.53 6.99 5.70
CA GLU A 195 -5.32 6.26 6.08
C GLU A 195 -4.42 7.12 6.99
N LYS A 196 -4.00 6.56 8.13
CA LYS A 196 -3.05 7.18 9.06
C LYS A 196 -1.94 6.23 9.43
N LEU A 197 -0.74 6.77 9.62
CA LEU A 197 0.35 6.07 10.31
C LEU A 197 0.19 6.29 11.81
N LEU A 198 -0.02 5.20 12.55
CA LEU A 198 -0.26 5.19 13.99
C LEU A 198 0.62 4.16 14.69
N TYR A 199 0.67 4.22 16.02
CA TYR A 199 1.59 3.42 16.83
C TYR A 199 0.87 2.37 17.66
N HIS A 200 1.41 1.16 17.72
CA HIS A 200 0.89 0.06 18.54
C HIS A 200 2.01 -0.59 19.35
N GLY A 201 1.99 -0.43 20.67
CA GLY A 201 2.93 -1.10 21.57
C GLY A 201 2.57 -2.57 21.72
N THR A 202 3.56 -3.45 21.79
CA THR A 202 3.33 -4.90 21.93
C THR A 202 4.39 -5.58 22.79
N THR A 203 4.16 -6.85 23.12
CA THR A 203 5.13 -7.74 23.76
C THR A 203 5.93 -8.54 22.73
N GLN A 204 7.06 -9.11 23.15
CA GLN A 204 7.83 -10.05 22.33
C GLN A 204 6.97 -11.23 21.86
N ASP A 205 6.18 -11.80 22.78
CA ASP A 205 5.34 -12.98 22.52
C ASP A 205 4.26 -12.72 21.45
N ASN A 206 3.73 -11.50 21.38
CA ASN A 206 2.70 -11.13 20.41
C ASN A 206 3.29 -10.67 19.07
N CYS A 207 4.58 -10.31 19.02
CA CYS A 207 5.23 -9.71 17.85
C CYS A 207 5.14 -10.62 16.63
N ASP A 208 5.53 -11.89 16.78
CA ASP A 208 5.50 -12.88 15.71
C ASP A 208 4.09 -13.12 15.16
N SER A 209 3.09 -13.13 16.04
CA SER A 209 1.69 -13.28 15.62
C SER A 209 1.25 -12.08 14.80
N ILE A 210 1.50 -10.85 15.26
CA ILE A 210 1.09 -9.63 14.54
C ILE A 210 1.77 -9.56 13.17
N MET A 211 3.05 -9.89 13.10
CA MET A 211 3.81 -9.91 11.86
C MET A 211 3.26 -10.92 10.82
N LYS A 212 2.83 -12.10 11.27
CA LYS A 212 2.34 -13.18 10.39
C LYS A 212 0.87 -13.02 10.03
N THR A 213 0.02 -12.66 11.00
CA THR A 213 -1.44 -12.71 10.87
C THR A 213 -2.12 -11.35 10.99
N GLY A 214 -1.35 -10.28 11.16
CA GLY A 214 -1.88 -8.93 11.36
C GLY A 214 -2.46 -8.72 12.76
N PHE A 215 -3.11 -7.57 12.94
CA PHE A 215 -3.72 -7.20 14.22
C PHE A 215 -5.06 -7.91 14.40
N ASN A 216 -5.11 -8.90 15.27
CA ASN A 216 -6.32 -9.67 15.53
C ASN A 216 -7.07 -9.14 16.77
N ARG A 217 -8.30 -8.67 16.56
CA ARG A 217 -9.18 -8.14 17.62
C ARG A 217 -9.55 -9.17 18.69
N ARG A 218 -9.38 -10.47 18.46
CA ARG A 218 -9.59 -11.50 19.50
C ARG A 218 -8.60 -11.35 20.67
N PHE A 219 -7.47 -10.68 20.44
CA PHE A 219 -6.52 -10.29 21.49
C PHE A 219 -6.81 -8.88 22.07
N ALA A 220 -7.85 -8.20 21.59
CA ALA A 220 -8.31 -6.96 22.20
C ALA A 220 -8.77 -7.22 23.64
N GLY A 221 -8.32 -6.37 24.57
CA GLY A 221 -8.63 -6.50 25.99
C GLY A 221 -7.49 -7.03 26.86
N GLN A 222 -6.30 -7.28 26.31
CA GLN A 222 -5.09 -7.41 27.14
C GLN A 222 -4.77 -6.12 27.91
N ASN A 223 -5.29 -4.98 27.43
CA ASN A 223 -5.31 -3.68 28.11
C ASN A 223 -6.75 -3.11 28.11
N ALA A 224 -7.05 -2.16 29.00
CA ALA A 224 -8.40 -1.60 29.21
C ALA A 224 -9.13 -1.22 27.91
N THR A 225 -10.33 -1.78 27.68
CA THR A 225 -11.17 -1.54 26.47
C THR A 225 -12.12 -0.36 26.66
N SER A 226 -11.58 0.82 26.95
CA SER A 226 -12.38 2.01 27.32
C SER A 226 -13.28 2.52 26.19
N TYR A 227 -12.94 2.26 24.93
CA TYR A 227 -13.62 2.79 23.74
C TYR A 227 -14.14 1.69 22.80
N GLY A 228 -14.17 0.44 23.28
CA GLY A 228 -14.66 -0.71 22.53
C GLY A 228 -13.67 -1.87 22.48
N ARG A 229 -14.14 -3.03 22.04
CA ARG A 229 -13.41 -4.29 21.91
C ARG A 229 -12.82 -4.42 20.50
N GLY A 230 -11.91 -3.50 20.18
CA GLY A 230 -11.15 -3.47 18.92
C GLY A 230 -9.65 -3.32 19.16
N THR A 231 -8.88 -3.16 18.08
CA THR A 231 -7.44 -2.93 18.14
C THR A 231 -7.16 -1.43 18.27
N TYR A 232 -6.37 -1.05 19.27
CA TYR A 232 -6.07 0.34 19.62
C TYR A 232 -4.77 0.81 18.96
N PHE A 233 -4.79 2.03 18.43
CA PHE A 233 -3.63 2.67 17.80
C PHE A 233 -3.49 4.11 18.28
N ALA A 234 -2.32 4.46 18.81
CA ALA A 234 -2.06 5.80 19.32
C ALA A 234 -1.54 6.74 18.21
N VAL A 235 -1.91 8.01 18.29
CA VAL A 235 -1.38 9.07 17.41
C VAL A 235 0.06 9.44 17.80
N LYS A 236 0.35 9.46 19.11
CA LYS A 236 1.70 9.74 19.62
C LYS A 236 2.40 8.45 20.01
N ALA A 237 3.63 8.26 19.53
CA ALA A 237 4.47 7.11 19.87
C ALA A 237 4.71 7.01 21.38
N SER A 238 4.77 8.13 22.10
CA SER A 238 4.94 8.15 23.56
C SER A 238 3.91 7.33 24.33
N TYR A 239 2.66 7.31 23.87
CA TYR A 239 1.61 6.52 24.49
C TYR A 239 1.93 5.03 24.36
N SER A 240 2.20 4.59 23.13
CA SER A 240 2.55 3.19 22.84
C SER A 240 3.89 2.77 23.45
N ALA A 241 4.83 3.71 23.68
CA ALA A 241 6.14 3.45 24.28
C ALA A 241 6.09 3.16 25.79
N HIS A 242 4.93 3.38 26.42
CA HIS A 242 4.72 3.10 27.83
C HIS A 242 4.91 1.59 28.11
N PRO A 243 5.58 1.20 29.21
CA PRO A 243 5.85 -0.21 29.55
C PRO A 243 4.62 -1.11 29.66
N THR A 244 3.43 -0.53 29.87
CA THR A 244 2.15 -1.27 29.87
C THR A 244 1.81 -1.84 28.49
N TYR A 245 2.18 -1.15 27.41
CA TYR A 245 1.84 -1.54 26.04
C TYR A 245 3.03 -2.19 25.33
N SER A 246 4.16 -1.49 25.33
CA SER A 246 5.44 -2.04 24.89
C SER A 246 6.18 -2.62 26.09
N LYS A 247 5.87 -3.86 26.50
CA LYS A 247 6.52 -4.45 27.68
C LYS A 247 8.03 -4.63 27.45
N PRO A 248 8.92 -4.11 28.32
CA PRO A 248 10.34 -4.34 28.19
C PRO A 248 10.68 -5.83 28.30
N ALA A 249 11.57 -6.30 27.43
CA ALA A 249 12.23 -7.60 27.53
C ALA A 249 13.28 -7.60 28.64
N ALA A 250 13.91 -8.76 28.89
CA ALA A 250 14.92 -8.92 29.93
C ALA A 250 16.14 -8.00 29.75
N ASP A 251 16.48 -7.67 28.51
CA ASP A 251 17.57 -6.75 28.15
C ASP A 251 17.14 -5.26 28.14
N GLY A 252 15.91 -4.97 28.55
CA GLY A 252 15.33 -3.63 28.56
C GLY A 252 14.85 -3.12 27.20
N SER A 253 14.98 -3.93 26.13
CA SER A 253 14.43 -3.58 24.81
C SER A 253 12.91 -3.64 24.80
N GLN A 254 12.30 -2.79 23.98
CA GLN A 254 10.85 -2.66 23.82
C GLN A 254 10.50 -2.65 22.34
N LEU A 255 9.32 -3.18 22.02
CA LEU A 255 8.81 -3.30 20.65
C LEU A 255 7.57 -2.45 20.42
N MET A 256 7.52 -1.81 19.26
CA MET A 256 6.36 -1.04 18.82
C MET A 256 6.21 -1.13 17.31
N PHE A 257 4.99 -1.41 16.85
CA PHE A 257 4.66 -1.28 15.44
C PHE A 257 4.29 0.16 15.06
N VAL A 258 4.74 0.58 13.89
CA VAL A 258 4.12 1.65 13.12
C VAL A 258 3.20 0.98 12.12
N ALA A 259 1.90 1.27 12.22
CA ALA A 259 0.88 0.65 11.41
C ALA A 259 0.22 1.67 10.49
N ARG A 260 -0.12 1.26 9.28
CA ARG A 260 -1.10 1.97 8.46
C ARG A 260 -2.48 1.54 8.90
N VAL A 261 -3.33 2.49 9.26
CA VAL A 261 -4.66 2.25 9.81
C VAL A 261 -5.68 3.00 8.99
N LEU A 262 -6.70 2.31 8.50
CA LEU A 262 -7.82 2.88 7.77
C LEU A 262 -8.83 3.42 8.78
N THR A 263 -8.70 4.69 9.18
CA THR A 263 -9.59 5.26 10.18
C THR A 263 -10.96 5.61 9.60
N GLY A 264 -11.05 5.83 8.28
CA GLY A 264 -12.27 6.23 7.58
C GLY A 264 -12.97 7.40 8.28
N VAL A 265 -14.31 7.36 8.28
CA VAL A 265 -15.12 8.26 9.09
C VAL A 265 -15.26 7.65 10.48
N TYR A 266 -15.03 8.45 11.52
CA TYR A 266 -14.99 7.99 12.90
C TYR A 266 -15.94 8.77 13.80
N THR A 267 -16.23 8.18 14.97
CA THR A 267 -17.05 8.79 16.02
C THR A 267 -16.51 8.44 17.42
N LEU A 268 -17.14 8.95 18.48
CA LEU A 268 -16.74 8.63 19.85
C LEU A 268 -16.94 7.15 20.16
N GLY A 269 -15.89 6.54 20.71
CA GLY A 269 -15.96 5.18 21.22
C GLY A 269 -16.59 5.12 22.60
N GLN A 270 -17.22 3.99 22.90
CA GLN A 270 -17.75 3.69 24.22
C GLN A 270 -17.31 2.30 24.64
N LYS A 271 -17.28 2.08 25.95
CA LYS A 271 -16.95 0.78 26.52
C LYS A 271 -17.86 -0.31 25.94
N ASP A 272 -17.31 -1.51 25.78
CA ASP A 272 -18.04 -2.73 25.37
C ASP A 272 -18.61 -2.73 23.94
N MET A 273 -18.39 -1.68 23.14
CA MET A 273 -18.68 -1.70 21.70
C MET A 273 -17.95 -2.86 21.01
N MET A 274 -18.68 -3.71 20.29
CA MET A 274 -18.10 -4.82 19.48
C MET A 274 -17.88 -4.43 18.03
N VAL A 275 -18.59 -3.40 17.57
CA VAL A 275 -18.54 -2.81 16.25
C VAL A 275 -18.79 -1.30 16.38
N PRO A 276 -18.33 -0.46 15.45
CA PRO A 276 -18.68 0.95 15.44
C PRO A 276 -20.20 1.16 15.35
N PRO A 277 -20.75 2.24 15.92
CA PRO A 277 -22.17 2.53 15.83
C PRO A 277 -22.59 2.85 14.38
N PRO A 278 -23.88 2.71 14.06
CA PRO A 278 -24.42 3.18 12.78
C PRO A 278 -24.31 4.71 12.68
N ARG A 279 -24.17 5.23 11.46
CA ARG A 279 -24.13 6.68 11.19
C ARG A 279 -25.53 7.30 11.26
N ASP A 280 -26.51 6.55 10.77
CA ASP A 280 -27.92 6.85 10.88
C ASP A 280 -28.61 5.70 11.64
N PRO A 281 -29.33 5.96 12.75
CA PRO A 281 -30.10 4.94 13.46
C PRO A 281 -31.10 4.17 12.57
N GLN A 282 -31.55 4.75 11.46
CA GLN A 282 -32.44 4.10 10.50
C GLN A 282 -31.71 3.19 9.50
N GLN A 283 -30.39 3.36 9.33
CA GLN A 283 -29.55 2.57 8.42
C GLN A 283 -28.49 1.77 9.19
N LEU A 284 -28.91 0.71 9.89
CA LEU A 284 -28.05 -0.07 10.79
C LEU A 284 -26.83 -0.75 10.14
N HIS A 285 -26.83 -0.87 8.81
CA HIS A 285 -25.72 -1.44 8.04
C HIS A 285 -24.67 -0.39 7.67
N ASP A 286 -25.04 0.89 7.58
CA ASP A 286 -24.08 1.98 7.38
C ASP A 286 -23.49 2.42 8.72
N ARG A 287 -22.23 2.03 8.94
CA ARG A 287 -21.51 2.24 10.20
C ARG A 287 -20.29 3.12 9.98
N TYR A 288 -19.91 3.81 11.06
CA TYR A 288 -18.58 4.40 11.16
C TYR A 288 -17.49 3.33 10.94
N ASP A 289 -16.33 3.76 10.46
CA ASP A 289 -15.23 2.85 10.15
C ASP A 289 -14.38 2.55 11.38
N SER A 290 -14.22 3.54 12.26
CA SER A 290 -13.47 3.44 13.51
C SER A 290 -14.10 4.30 14.60
N VAL A 291 -13.57 4.19 15.82
CA VAL A 291 -13.92 5.09 16.91
C VAL A 291 -12.69 5.71 17.57
N VAL A 292 -12.89 6.83 18.26
CA VAL A 292 -11.82 7.63 18.88
C VAL A 292 -12.12 7.92 20.34
N ASP A 293 -11.08 8.31 21.10
CA ASP A 293 -11.21 8.75 22.48
C ASP A 293 -11.88 10.12 22.61
N ARG A 294 -11.69 10.99 21.62
CA ARG A 294 -12.26 12.35 21.55
C ARG A 294 -12.41 12.78 20.10
N MET A 295 -13.46 13.54 19.79
CA MET A 295 -13.72 14.01 18.41
C MET A 295 -12.72 15.07 17.96
N TYR A 296 -12.40 16.03 18.84
CA TYR A 296 -11.48 17.10 18.52
C TYR A 296 -10.05 16.71 18.89
N ASN A 297 -9.17 16.62 17.89
CA ASN A 297 -7.79 16.16 18.01
C ASN A 297 -7.66 14.78 18.70
N PRO A 298 -8.14 13.69 18.07
CA PRO A 298 -8.06 12.33 18.61
C PRO A 298 -6.63 11.96 19.05
N SER A 299 -6.50 11.32 20.20
CA SER A 299 -5.20 10.79 20.66
C SER A 299 -5.01 9.32 20.28
N MET A 300 -6.09 8.63 19.96
CA MET A 300 -6.10 7.25 19.51
C MET A 300 -7.29 6.91 18.62
N TYR A 301 -7.14 5.85 17.85
CA TYR A 301 -8.16 5.25 17.02
C TYR A 301 -8.31 3.77 17.38
N VAL A 302 -9.54 3.28 17.35
CA VAL A 302 -9.88 1.87 17.57
C VAL A 302 -10.60 1.35 16.33
N VAL A 303 -10.06 0.28 15.74
CA VAL A 303 -10.62 -0.39 14.56
C VAL A 303 -11.11 -1.78 14.93
N PHE A 304 -12.16 -2.24 14.27
CA PHE A 304 -12.90 -3.45 14.66
C PHE A 304 -12.87 -4.55 13.61
N HIS A 305 -12.34 -4.29 12.41
CA HIS A 305 -12.25 -5.28 11.35
C HIS A 305 -10.82 -5.75 11.14
N ASP A 306 -10.69 -7.05 10.84
CA ASP A 306 -9.43 -7.62 10.40
C ASP A 306 -9.01 -6.92 9.08
N ASN A 307 -7.69 -6.82 8.84
CA ASN A 307 -7.10 -6.14 7.68
C ASN A 307 -7.37 -4.62 7.58
N GLN A 308 -8.07 -4.01 8.54
CA GLN A 308 -8.22 -2.54 8.60
C GLN A 308 -6.93 -1.82 9.02
N ALA A 309 -5.93 -2.58 9.47
CA ALA A 309 -4.60 -2.09 9.78
C ALA A 309 -3.52 -3.04 9.26
N TYR A 310 -2.43 -2.47 8.73
CA TYR A 310 -1.26 -3.18 8.23
C TYR A 310 -0.03 -2.80 9.07
N PRO A 311 0.70 -3.76 9.68
CA PRO A 311 1.95 -3.47 10.37
C PRO A 311 3.03 -3.16 9.32
N ASP A 312 3.43 -1.89 9.22
CA ASP A 312 4.33 -1.41 8.16
C ASP A 312 5.80 -1.44 8.62
N TYR A 313 6.04 -1.06 9.87
CA TYR A 313 7.37 -1.11 10.49
C TYR A 313 7.31 -1.66 11.92
N LEU A 314 8.40 -2.29 12.34
CA LEU A 314 8.68 -2.62 13.73
C LEU A 314 9.87 -1.79 14.23
N ILE A 315 9.66 -1.03 15.30
CA ILE A 315 10.70 -0.26 15.97
C ILE A 315 11.12 -1.03 17.22
N THR A 316 12.41 -1.34 17.32
CA THR A 316 13.03 -1.79 18.58
C THR A 316 13.73 -0.61 19.22
N PHE A 317 13.41 -0.31 20.47
CA PHE A 317 13.96 0.82 21.22
C PHE A 317 14.22 0.43 22.67
N LYS A 318 14.99 1.22 23.41
CA LYS A 318 15.27 0.98 24.83
C LYS A 318 15.42 2.28 25.62
N GLY A 319 15.21 2.18 26.93
CA GLY A 319 15.59 3.26 27.86
C GLY A 319 17.08 3.58 27.77
N GLU A 320 17.47 4.75 28.27
CA GLU A 320 18.88 5.08 28.50
C GLU A 320 19.48 4.16 29.56
#